data_AF-A0AAX0WMD7-F1
#
_entry.id   AF-A0AAX0WMD7-F1
#
_cell.length_a   1.000
_cell.length_b   1.000
_cell.length_c   1.000
_cell.angle_alpha   90.00
_cell.angle_beta   90.00
_cell.angle_gamma   90.00
#
_symmetry.space_group_name_H-M   'P 1'
#
loop_
_entity.id
_entity.type
_entity.pdbx_description
1 polymer ?
#
loop_
_entity_poly.entity_id
_entity_poly.type
_entity_poly.pdbx_seq_one_letter_code
_entity_poly.pdbx_strand_id
1 'polypeptide(L)'
;MEYINIPLYVIRSYEYIGADPTQRATWLSLVAWSCDQENMGRIAGARSWGDRRWMQSCGVMASEVAESCGLYHWDGDDLVISFYPADAQREIERKREIARANGRKGGRKPTSEPMPETNVGSNIGNQPWIANDTPSESEKKGKEKKGNREGETTTVDSTPGEEPSTAPALPASPFPDRERLNDVRGMHCADNHADLGSSPGAARFVVATLAINPSWSRTLPTALEQAAALEAYRSAQGRVTPRDMEMLKAYYASSLTHDRSNKAFWRPDSRKKFWECFGDVLTHADRWAKETRWKPAASRKKPKPEEPRQPEGPVVDTDTAAKELREWRKELGLGG
;
A
#
# COMPACT_ATOMS: atom_id res chain seq x y z
N MET A 1 -2.89 10.94 -14.23
CA MET A 1 -2.63 11.58 -12.91
C MET A 1 -2.86 10.58 -11.80
N GLU A 2 -2.26 10.74 -10.61
CA GLU A 2 -2.44 9.78 -9.48
C GLU A 2 -3.64 10.12 -8.57
N TYR A 3 -3.98 11.41 -8.44
CA TYR A 3 -5.11 11.89 -7.65
C TYR A 3 -5.76 13.09 -8.33
N ILE A 4 -7.03 13.34 -7.99
CA ILE A 4 -7.83 14.45 -8.52
C ILE A 4 -8.10 15.42 -7.37
N ASN A 5 -7.46 16.59 -7.40
CA ASN A 5 -7.79 17.68 -6.49
C ASN A 5 -8.88 18.53 -7.14
N ILE A 6 -10.11 18.44 -6.62
CA ILE A 6 -11.22 19.32 -7.03
C ILE A 6 -11.22 20.55 -6.11
N PRO A 7 -10.98 21.76 -6.63
CA PRO A 7 -11.04 22.97 -5.81
C PRO A 7 -12.44 23.20 -5.26
N LEU A 8 -12.55 23.68 -4.01
CA LEU A 8 -13.85 23.90 -3.36
C LEU A 8 -14.76 24.88 -4.10
N TYR A 9 -14.22 25.79 -4.92
CA TYR A 9 -15.05 26.69 -5.75
C TYR A 9 -15.81 25.95 -6.84
N VAL A 10 -15.33 24.78 -7.32
CA VAL A 10 -16.01 23.99 -8.36
C VAL A 10 -17.29 23.38 -7.81
N ILE A 11 -17.22 22.68 -6.67
CA ILE A 11 -18.40 22.11 -6.01
C ILE A 11 -19.33 23.16 -5.37
N ARG A 12 -18.94 24.44 -5.41
CA ARG A 12 -19.73 25.60 -5.00
C ARG A 12 -20.13 26.49 -6.18
N SER A 13 -19.81 26.11 -7.41
CA SER A 13 -20.13 26.89 -8.60
C SER A 13 -21.63 26.79 -8.91
N TYR A 14 -22.15 27.77 -9.65
CA TYR A 14 -23.55 27.77 -10.07
C TYR A 14 -23.85 26.58 -11.00
N GLU A 15 -22.91 26.24 -11.87
CA GLU A 15 -22.98 25.11 -12.81
C GLU A 15 -23.09 23.77 -12.05
N TYR A 16 -22.29 23.58 -10.99
CA TYR A 16 -22.33 22.35 -10.20
C TYR A 16 -23.58 22.26 -9.32
N ILE A 17 -23.96 23.36 -8.66
CA ILE A 17 -25.17 23.42 -7.81
C ILE A 17 -26.45 23.33 -8.65
N GLY A 18 -26.44 23.83 -9.88
CA GLY A 18 -27.56 23.77 -10.82
C GLY A 18 -27.70 22.44 -11.56
N ALA A 19 -26.62 21.68 -11.73
CA ALA A 19 -26.66 20.34 -12.34
C ALA A 19 -27.43 19.33 -11.47
N ASP A 20 -28.06 18.34 -12.09
CA ASP A 20 -28.74 17.25 -11.37
C ASP A 20 -27.73 16.27 -10.72
N PRO A 21 -28.15 15.48 -9.70
CA PRO A 21 -27.28 14.48 -9.07
C PRO A 21 -26.61 13.51 -10.06
N THR A 22 -27.30 13.13 -11.14
CA THR A 22 -26.79 12.26 -12.21
C THR A 22 -25.69 12.96 -12.98
N GLN A 23 -25.95 14.15 -13.55
CA GLN A 23 -24.95 15.01 -14.22
C GLN A 23 -23.70 15.26 -13.36
N ARG A 24 -23.86 15.44 -12.04
CA ARG A 24 -22.72 15.59 -11.11
C ARG A 24 -21.89 14.31 -10.98
N ALA A 25 -22.53 13.14 -10.94
CA ALA A 25 -21.86 11.84 -10.92
C ALA A 25 -21.19 11.54 -12.26
N THR A 26 -21.89 11.74 -13.37
CA THR A 26 -21.38 11.62 -14.75
C THR A 26 -20.15 12.52 -14.93
N TRP A 27 -20.22 13.79 -14.53
CA TRP A 27 -19.08 14.72 -14.57
C TRP A 27 -17.88 14.22 -13.75
N LEU A 28 -18.09 13.74 -12.52
CA LEU A 28 -17.01 13.23 -11.69
C LEU A 28 -16.31 12.03 -12.35
N SER A 29 -17.08 11.11 -12.91
CA SER A 29 -16.59 9.96 -13.67
C SER A 29 -15.81 10.36 -14.93
N LEU A 30 -16.32 11.33 -15.70
CA LEU A 30 -15.66 11.89 -16.87
C LEU A 30 -14.34 12.59 -16.51
N VAL A 31 -14.33 13.44 -15.49
CA VAL A 31 -13.11 14.09 -14.98
C VAL A 31 -12.09 13.04 -14.56
N ALA A 32 -12.52 11.99 -13.85
CA ALA A 32 -11.61 10.93 -13.39
C ALA A 32 -10.93 10.21 -14.55
N TRP A 33 -11.70 9.79 -15.55
CA TRP A 33 -11.15 9.17 -16.75
C TRP A 33 -10.22 10.12 -17.53
N SER A 34 -10.62 11.38 -17.73
CA SER A 34 -9.79 12.39 -18.40
C SER A 34 -8.53 12.76 -17.59
N CYS A 35 -8.52 12.62 -16.28
CA CYS A 35 -7.34 12.80 -15.43
C CYS A 35 -6.39 11.60 -15.50
N ASP A 36 -6.90 10.39 -15.69
CA ASP A 36 -6.07 9.20 -15.98
C ASP A 36 -5.42 9.30 -17.36
N GLN A 37 -6.22 9.58 -18.39
CA GLN A 37 -5.78 9.68 -19.79
C GLN A 37 -4.98 10.94 -20.13
N GLU A 38 -4.99 11.96 -19.26
CA GLU A 38 -4.28 13.23 -19.45
C GLU A 38 -4.60 13.88 -20.82
N ASN A 39 -5.90 13.97 -21.12
CA ASN A 39 -6.42 14.46 -22.41
C ASN A 39 -6.90 15.93 -22.37
N MET A 40 -6.42 16.73 -21.40
CA MET A 40 -6.81 18.13 -21.22
C MET A 40 -8.32 18.37 -21.01
N GLY A 41 -9.08 17.33 -20.62
CA GLY A 41 -10.53 17.41 -20.43
C GLY A 41 -11.34 17.31 -21.73
N ARG A 42 -10.74 16.82 -22.82
CA ARG A 42 -11.41 16.60 -24.11
C ARG A 42 -11.36 15.11 -24.49
N ILE A 43 -12.54 14.52 -24.67
CA ILE A 43 -12.68 13.14 -25.16
C ILE A 43 -12.90 13.18 -26.67
N ALA A 44 -11.86 12.89 -27.44
CA ALA A 44 -11.88 13.00 -28.89
C ALA A 44 -12.76 11.94 -29.56
N GLY A 45 -13.61 12.35 -30.51
CA GLY A 45 -14.51 11.46 -31.27
C GLY A 45 -15.54 10.72 -30.43
N ALA A 46 -15.83 11.22 -29.22
CA ALA A 46 -16.71 10.62 -28.23
C ALA A 46 -18.16 10.41 -28.72
N ARG A 47 -18.63 11.22 -29.67
CA ARG A 47 -19.98 11.13 -30.26
C ARG A 47 -20.24 9.81 -31.00
N SER A 48 -19.18 9.12 -31.42
CA SER A 48 -19.26 7.80 -32.06
C SER A 48 -19.32 6.62 -31.09
N TRP A 49 -19.22 6.86 -29.77
CA TRP A 49 -19.10 5.80 -28.77
C TRP A 49 -20.48 5.27 -28.36
N GLY A 50 -20.72 3.97 -28.53
CA GLY A 50 -21.90 3.29 -27.97
C GLY A 50 -21.74 2.98 -26.47
N ASP A 51 -22.86 2.69 -25.80
CA ASP A 51 -22.96 2.47 -24.34
C ASP A 51 -21.83 1.60 -23.76
N ARG A 52 -21.52 0.46 -24.39
CA ARG A 52 -20.47 -0.45 -23.92
C ARG A 52 -19.12 0.26 -23.76
N ARG A 53 -18.77 1.18 -24.65
CA ARG A 53 -17.50 1.92 -24.59
C ARG A 53 -17.54 2.98 -23.50
N TRP A 54 -18.67 3.66 -23.33
CA TRP A 54 -18.87 4.62 -22.22
C TRP A 54 -18.79 3.94 -20.86
N MET A 55 -19.48 2.82 -20.67
CA MET A 55 -19.48 2.04 -19.43
C MET A 55 -18.08 1.51 -19.11
N GLN A 56 -17.36 0.96 -20.10
CA GLN A 56 -16.04 0.36 -19.87
C GLN A 56 -14.93 1.40 -19.69
N SER A 57 -15.06 2.59 -20.27
CA SER A 57 -14.04 3.65 -20.17
C SER A 57 -14.31 4.55 -18.96
N CYS A 58 -15.51 5.13 -18.90
CA CYS A 58 -15.87 6.18 -17.94
C CYS A 58 -16.84 5.69 -16.86
N GLY A 59 -17.46 4.52 -16.98
CA GLY A 59 -18.47 4.06 -16.02
C GLY A 59 -19.82 4.78 -16.13
N VAL A 60 -20.13 5.35 -17.31
CA VAL A 60 -21.37 6.09 -17.60
C VAL A 60 -22.10 5.48 -18.80
N MET A 61 -23.36 5.83 -19.00
CA MET A 61 -24.15 5.46 -20.19
C MET A 61 -24.07 6.56 -21.27
N ALA A 62 -24.27 6.22 -22.54
CA ALA A 62 -24.33 7.21 -23.62
C ALA A 62 -25.50 8.20 -23.44
N SER A 63 -26.60 7.75 -22.81
CA SER A 63 -27.75 8.60 -22.47
C SER A 63 -27.44 9.68 -21.44
N GLU A 64 -26.55 9.43 -20.47
CA GLU A 64 -26.17 10.41 -19.43
C GLU A 64 -25.33 11.55 -20.01
N VAL A 65 -24.54 11.27 -21.05
CA VAL A 65 -23.71 12.27 -21.75
C VAL A 65 -24.36 12.82 -23.02
N ALA A 66 -25.54 12.33 -23.42
CA ALA A 66 -26.23 12.76 -24.65
C ALA A 66 -26.60 14.25 -24.61
N GLU A 67 -27.12 14.72 -23.48
CA GLU A 67 -27.47 16.12 -23.26
C GLU A 67 -26.32 16.89 -22.62
N SER A 68 -25.99 18.07 -23.15
CA SER A 68 -24.98 18.96 -22.58
C SER A 68 -25.53 19.72 -21.37
N CYS A 69 -24.67 19.98 -20.38
CA CYS A 69 -24.99 20.74 -19.18
C CYS A 69 -23.84 21.70 -18.82
N GLY A 70 -23.94 22.41 -17.70
CA GLY A 70 -22.86 23.30 -17.24
C GLY A 70 -21.53 22.59 -16.92
N LEU A 71 -21.58 21.27 -16.68
CA LEU A 71 -20.43 20.45 -16.30
C LEU A 71 -19.71 19.77 -17.48
N TYR A 72 -20.40 19.55 -18.61
CA TYR A 72 -19.81 18.99 -19.82
C TYR A 72 -20.67 19.33 -21.05
N HIS A 73 -20.05 19.54 -22.20
CA HIS A 73 -20.73 19.89 -23.43
C HIS A 73 -20.09 19.27 -24.67
N TRP A 74 -20.88 19.10 -25.72
CA TRP A 74 -20.41 18.64 -27.02
C TRP A 74 -19.78 19.78 -27.83
N ASP A 75 -18.59 19.54 -28.36
CA ASP A 75 -17.90 20.37 -29.35
C ASP A 75 -17.69 19.54 -30.61
N GLY A 76 -18.70 19.56 -31.50
CA GLY A 76 -18.79 18.64 -32.64
C GLY A 76 -18.91 17.18 -32.19
N ASP A 77 -17.92 16.37 -32.57
CA ASP A 77 -17.82 14.95 -32.21
C ASP A 77 -17.10 14.72 -30.87
N ASP A 78 -16.51 15.75 -30.27
CA ASP A 78 -15.76 15.66 -29.02
C ASP A 78 -16.62 16.04 -27.80
N LEU A 79 -16.39 15.38 -26.67
CA LEU A 79 -16.96 15.79 -25.38
C LEU A 79 -15.94 16.62 -24.61
N VAL A 80 -16.32 17.84 -24.20
CA VAL A 80 -15.49 18.77 -23.44
C VAL A 80 -16.01 18.87 -22.00
N ILE A 81 -15.12 18.69 -21.03
CA ILE A 81 -15.44 18.61 -19.60
C ILE A 81 -15.08 19.93 -18.92
N SER A 82 -16.07 20.58 -18.29
CA SER A 82 -15.87 21.79 -17.50
C SER A 82 -15.04 21.52 -16.25
N PHE A 83 -14.30 22.52 -15.78
CA PHE A 83 -13.49 22.47 -14.55
C PHE A 83 -12.39 21.39 -14.53
N TYR A 84 -11.96 20.87 -15.69
CA TYR A 84 -10.80 19.99 -15.78
C TYR A 84 -9.52 20.69 -15.25
N PRO A 85 -8.69 20.05 -14.41
CA PRO A 85 -7.51 20.66 -13.79
C PRO A 85 -6.30 20.72 -14.76
N ALA A 86 -6.45 21.46 -15.86
CA ALA A 86 -5.45 21.57 -16.92
C ALA A 86 -4.07 22.04 -16.43
N ASP A 87 -4.00 22.95 -15.45
CA ASP A 87 -2.73 23.42 -14.90
C ASP A 87 -2.00 22.35 -14.08
N ALA A 88 -2.74 21.45 -13.43
CA ALA A 88 -2.15 20.29 -12.76
C ALA A 88 -1.58 19.30 -13.79
N GLN A 89 -2.24 19.12 -14.94
CA GLN A 89 -1.70 18.32 -16.05
C GLN A 89 -0.37 18.90 -16.55
N ARG A 90 -0.36 20.18 -16.92
CA ARG A 90 0.83 20.88 -17.43
C ARG A 90 2.02 20.79 -16.48
N GLU A 91 1.80 20.93 -15.17
CA GLU A 91 2.87 20.82 -14.17
C GLU A 91 3.41 19.38 -14.02
N ILE A 92 2.54 18.37 -14.15
CA ILE A 92 2.95 16.96 -14.17
C ILE A 92 3.74 16.65 -15.46
N GLU A 93 3.27 17.10 -16.61
CA GLU A 93 3.95 16.97 -17.90
C GLU A 93 5.33 17.64 -17.89
N ARG A 94 5.42 18.87 -17.37
CA ARG A 94 6.67 19.61 -17.19
C ARG A 94 7.66 18.85 -16.30
N LYS A 95 7.19 18.31 -15.16
CA LYS A 95 8.00 17.44 -14.29
C LYS A 95 8.49 16.18 -15.00
N ARG A 96 7.61 15.51 -15.77
CA ARG A 96 7.98 14.34 -16.58
C ARG A 96 8.97 14.70 -17.70
N GLU A 97 8.87 15.87 -18.31
CA GLU A 97 9.82 16.35 -19.30
C GLU A 97 11.20 16.63 -18.69
N ILE A 98 11.25 17.35 -17.57
CA ILE A 98 12.49 17.59 -16.82
C ILE A 98 13.12 16.24 -16.41
N ALA A 99 12.33 15.28 -15.95
CA ALA A 99 12.79 13.92 -15.63
C ALA A 99 13.34 13.18 -16.87
N ARG A 100 12.65 13.23 -18.02
CA ARG A 100 13.11 12.67 -19.30
C ARG A 100 14.41 13.32 -19.77
N ALA A 101 14.52 14.64 -19.69
CA ALA A 101 15.70 15.40 -20.09
C ALA A 101 16.91 15.09 -19.19
N ASN A 102 16.71 15.01 -17.88
CA ASN A 102 17.76 14.66 -16.92
C ASN A 102 18.19 13.19 -17.07
N GLY A 103 17.25 12.27 -17.26
CA GLY A 103 17.55 10.86 -17.55
C GLY A 103 18.38 10.68 -18.83
N ARG A 104 18.05 11.43 -19.90
CA ARG A 104 18.80 11.42 -21.17
C ARG A 104 20.22 11.99 -21.06
N LYS A 105 20.48 12.91 -20.12
CA LYS A 105 21.82 13.50 -19.89
C LYS A 105 22.76 12.60 -19.09
N GLY A 106 22.27 11.46 -18.58
CA GLY A 106 23.04 10.53 -17.77
C GLY A 106 23.18 11.00 -16.32
N GLY A 107 23.19 10.06 -15.38
CA GLY A 107 23.14 10.31 -13.92
C GLY A 107 24.38 10.92 -13.28
N ARG A 108 25.12 11.79 -13.98
CA ARG A 108 26.26 12.54 -13.42
C ARG A 108 25.76 13.90 -12.95
N LYS A 109 25.63 14.10 -11.63
CA LYS A 109 25.46 15.45 -11.06
C LYS A 109 26.58 16.34 -11.62
N PRO A 110 26.28 17.56 -12.10
CA PRO A 110 27.32 18.54 -12.37
C PRO A 110 28.15 18.74 -11.10
N THR A 111 29.47 18.74 -11.22
CA THR A 111 30.34 19.22 -10.15
C THR A 111 30.00 20.69 -9.91
N SER A 112 29.58 21.02 -8.70
CA SER A 112 29.36 22.41 -8.31
C SER A 112 30.70 23.12 -8.17
N GLU A 113 31.04 23.95 -9.14
CA GLU A 113 32.09 24.97 -8.94
C GLU A 113 31.58 26.02 -7.94
N PRO A 114 32.40 26.46 -6.97
CA PRO A 114 31.99 27.47 -6.01
C PRO A 114 31.98 28.86 -6.65
N MET A 115 30.81 29.48 -6.77
CA MET A 115 30.70 30.90 -7.09
C MET A 115 31.06 31.75 -5.86
N PRO A 116 31.73 32.91 -6.03
CA PRO A 116 32.12 33.78 -4.93
C PRO A 116 30.91 34.49 -4.31
N GLU A 117 30.98 34.69 -3.00
CA GLU A 117 29.93 35.35 -2.20
C GLU A 117 29.79 36.82 -2.58
N THR A 118 28.58 37.25 -2.99
CA THR A 118 28.22 38.67 -3.03
C THR A 118 27.04 38.91 -2.09
N ASN A 119 27.33 39.55 -0.96
CA ASN A 119 26.39 39.72 0.15
C ASN A 119 25.56 41.00 -0.03
N VAL A 120 24.29 40.86 -0.45
CA VAL A 120 23.27 41.92 -0.32
C VAL A 120 21.97 41.26 0.12
N GLY A 121 21.57 41.53 1.36
CA GLY A 121 20.39 40.90 1.96
C GLY A 121 19.07 41.59 1.58
N SER A 122 18.01 40.80 1.49
CA SER A 122 16.67 41.24 1.87
C SER A 122 15.89 40.07 2.47
N ASN A 123 15.16 40.32 3.54
CA ASN A 123 14.57 39.32 4.42
C ASN A 123 13.04 39.35 4.31
N ILE A 124 12.43 38.27 3.81
CA ILE A 124 11.06 37.85 4.11
C ILE A 124 11.03 36.32 4.06
N GLY A 125 10.49 35.70 5.08
CA GLY A 125 10.79 34.30 5.43
C GLY A 125 10.05 33.25 4.60
N ASN A 126 10.78 32.19 4.23
CA ASN A 126 10.25 30.87 3.93
C ASN A 126 11.08 29.85 4.73
N GLN A 127 10.45 29.09 5.63
CA GLN A 127 11.13 28.04 6.42
C GLN A 127 11.34 26.76 5.58
N PRO A 128 12.41 25.98 5.84
CA PRO A 128 12.99 25.12 4.81
C PRO A 128 12.42 23.71 4.79
N TRP A 129 12.32 23.12 3.59
CA TRP A 129 12.18 21.67 3.45
C TRP A 129 13.54 21.02 3.69
N ILE A 130 13.61 20.15 4.70
CA ILE A 130 14.83 19.39 5.04
C ILE A 130 15.05 18.32 3.97
N ALA A 131 16.08 18.51 3.14
CA ALA A 131 16.63 17.44 2.33
C ALA A 131 17.43 16.49 3.23
N ASN A 132 17.20 15.17 3.11
CA ASN A 132 18.03 14.16 3.75
C ASN A 132 18.84 13.44 2.66
N ASP A 133 20.15 13.64 2.69
CA ASP A 133 21.11 12.97 1.80
C ASP A 133 21.19 11.46 2.06
N THR A 134 21.42 10.70 1.00
CA THR A 134 21.79 9.28 1.06
C THR A 134 23.29 9.12 0.79
N PRO A 135 24.06 8.44 1.65
CA PRO A 135 25.45 8.10 1.34
C PRO A 135 25.53 7.08 0.20
N SER A 136 26.48 7.28 -0.70
CA SER A 136 26.86 6.28 -1.69
C SER A 136 28.04 5.48 -1.16
N GLU A 137 27.93 4.16 -1.13
CA GLU A 137 29.08 3.25 -1.02
C GLU A 137 29.14 2.37 -2.27
N SER A 138 30.36 2.19 -2.78
CA SER A 138 30.65 1.56 -4.07
C SER A 138 31.30 0.20 -3.88
N GLU A 139 30.95 -0.79 -4.70
CA GLU A 139 31.88 -1.89 -5.00
C GLU A 139 31.80 -2.36 -6.46
N LYS A 140 32.95 -2.74 -7.03
CA LYS A 140 33.14 -3.06 -8.45
C LYS A 140 33.68 -4.49 -8.64
N LYS A 141 33.03 -5.26 -9.52
CA LYS A 141 33.59 -6.37 -10.34
C LYS A 141 32.52 -6.69 -11.40
N GLY A 142 32.76 -6.74 -12.71
CA GLY A 142 33.89 -7.32 -13.44
C GLY A 142 33.61 -8.81 -13.69
N LYS A 143 33.58 -9.36 -14.91
CA LYS A 143 34.05 -8.87 -16.23
C LYS A 143 33.62 -9.85 -17.36
N GLU A 144 33.27 -9.38 -18.57
CA GLU A 144 33.45 -10.03 -19.92
C GLU A 144 32.93 -11.50 -20.20
N LYS A 145 32.63 -12.00 -21.42
CA LYS A 145 32.80 -11.52 -22.82
C LYS A 145 31.93 -12.28 -23.87
N LYS A 146 31.50 -11.55 -24.92
CA LYS A 146 31.45 -11.83 -26.40
C LYS A 146 30.95 -13.15 -27.05
N GLY A 147 30.22 -12.92 -28.17
CA GLY A 147 30.15 -13.74 -29.41
C GLY A 147 28.69 -13.93 -29.87
N ASN A 148 28.09 -13.24 -30.87
CA ASN A 148 28.45 -12.67 -32.18
C ASN A 148 28.51 -13.64 -33.37
N ARG A 149 27.43 -13.68 -34.17
CA ARG A 149 27.33 -13.71 -35.67
C ARG A 149 25.85 -13.96 -36.08
N GLU A 150 25.19 -13.18 -36.94
CA GLU A 150 25.38 -12.82 -38.37
C GLU A 150 24.68 -13.80 -39.36
N GLY A 151 23.88 -13.25 -40.29
CA GLY A 151 23.33 -13.91 -41.50
C GLY A 151 21.97 -14.62 -41.35
N GLU A 152 21.07 -14.65 -42.35
CA GLU A 152 20.97 -13.89 -43.62
C GLU A 152 19.54 -14.04 -44.23
N THR A 153 19.17 -13.17 -45.19
CA THR A 153 18.13 -13.23 -46.27
C THR A 153 17.02 -14.33 -46.28
N THR A 154 15.78 -14.08 -46.75
CA THR A 154 15.41 -13.72 -48.15
C THR A 154 13.92 -13.30 -48.30
N THR A 155 13.59 -12.55 -49.36
CA THR A 155 12.24 -12.31 -49.96
C THR A 155 11.63 -13.58 -50.62
N VAL A 156 10.46 -13.68 -51.30
CA VAL A 156 9.35 -12.85 -51.89
C VAL A 156 8.11 -13.81 -52.02
N ASP A 157 6.84 -13.47 -52.33
CA ASP A 157 5.98 -12.26 -52.27
C ASP A 157 4.51 -12.63 -52.71
N SER A 158 3.53 -11.73 -52.49
CA SER A 158 2.20 -11.59 -53.16
C SER A 158 1.01 -12.58 -52.94
N THR A 159 -0.17 -11.95 -52.86
CA THR A 159 -1.58 -12.39 -52.70
C THR A 159 -2.26 -12.52 -54.11
N PRO A 160 -3.61 -12.63 -54.36
CA PRO A 160 -4.81 -13.00 -53.57
C PRO A 160 -5.84 -13.96 -54.28
N GLY A 161 -6.99 -14.21 -53.62
CA GLY A 161 -8.25 -14.75 -54.20
C GLY A 161 -8.87 -15.90 -53.38
N GLU A 162 -10.19 -16.10 -53.23
CA GLU A 162 -11.42 -15.35 -53.57
C GLU A 162 -12.54 -15.74 -52.57
N GLU A 163 -13.58 -14.92 -52.43
CA GLU A 163 -14.85 -15.25 -51.75
C GLU A 163 -15.89 -15.70 -52.81
N PRO A 164 -16.99 -16.43 -52.51
CA PRO A 164 -18.17 -15.74 -51.93
C PRO A 164 -19.23 -16.58 -51.13
N SER A 165 -20.07 -15.85 -50.39
CA SER A 165 -21.53 -16.04 -50.19
C SER A 165 -22.12 -17.37 -49.65
N THR A 166 -22.89 -17.29 -48.55
CA THR A 166 -24.38 -17.38 -48.53
C THR A 166 -24.94 -17.56 -47.10
N ALA A 167 -25.96 -16.77 -46.74
CA ALA A 167 -26.84 -16.94 -45.56
C ALA A 167 -28.29 -17.27 -46.04
N PRO A 168 -29.34 -17.49 -45.21
CA PRO A 168 -29.45 -17.48 -43.74
C PRO A 168 -30.27 -18.68 -43.14
N ALA A 169 -30.44 -18.73 -41.80
CA ALA A 169 -31.68 -19.21 -41.12
C ALA A 169 -31.66 -19.03 -39.59
N LEU A 170 -32.79 -18.62 -39.00
CA LEU A 170 -33.13 -18.78 -37.58
C LEU A 170 -33.91 -20.10 -37.39
N PRO A 171 -34.00 -20.64 -36.16
CA PRO A 171 -35.26 -20.48 -35.43
C PRO A 171 -35.09 -20.22 -33.91
N ALA A 172 -36.21 -19.93 -33.22
CA ALA A 172 -36.23 -19.51 -31.82
C ALA A 172 -36.87 -20.56 -30.87
N SER A 173 -36.41 -20.55 -29.60
CA SER A 173 -37.14 -21.00 -28.39
C SER A 173 -37.44 -22.52 -28.27
N PRO A 174 -37.77 -23.06 -27.06
CA PRO A 174 -38.16 -22.39 -25.81
C PRO A 174 -37.42 -22.82 -24.51
N PHE A 175 -37.67 -22.07 -23.43
CA PHE A 175 -37.36 -22.45 -22.05
C PHE A 175 -38.31 -23.54 -21.52
N PRO A 176 -37.86 -24.33 -20.54
CA PRO A 176 -38.73 -24.73 -19.43
C PRO A 176 -38.12 -24.43 -18.05
N ASP A 177 -39.00 -24.13 -17.09
CA ASP A 177 -38.70 -24.03 -15.65
C ASP A 177 -38.03 -25.29 -15.08
N ARG A 178 -37.09 -25.08 -14.14
CA ARG A 178 -37.04 -25.87 -12.90
C ARG A 178 -36.06 -25.33 -11.84
N GLU A 179 -36.61 -24.88 -10.72
CA GLU A 179 -35.88 -24.88 -9.45
C GLU A 179 -35.61 -26.32 -8.98
N ARG A 180 -34.36 -26.63 -8.60
CA ARG A 180 -33.99 -27.15 -7.26
C ARG A 180 -32.50 -27.49 -7.13
N LEU A 181 -31.84 -26.69 -6.28
CA LEU A 181 -30.92 -27.08 -5.20
C LEU A 181 -30.26 -28.48 -5.25
N ASN A 182 -28.94 -28.51 -5.46
CA ASN A 182 -27.92 -29.54 -5.12
C ASN A 182 -26.64 -29.13 -5.88
N ASP A 183 -25.90 -28.08 -5.52
CA ASP A 183 -25.00 -27.94 -4.36
C ASP A 183 -23.83 -28.95 -4.28
N VAL A 184 -22.62 -28.39 -4.06
CA VAL A 184 -21.32 -29.01 -3.77
C VAL A 184 -20.78 -30.16 -4.67
N ARG A 185 -20.34 -29.85 -5.90
CA ARG A 185 -18.99 -30.24 -6.38
C ARG A 185 -18.57 -29.57 -7.69
N GLY A 186 -17.35 -29.06 -7.73
CA GLY A 186 -16.59 -28.87 -8.98
C GLY A 186 -16.80 -27.53 -9.69
N MET A 187 -16.41 -26.43 -9.05
CA MET A 187 -15.89 -25.29 -9.80
C MET A 187 -14.62 -24.77 -9.13
N HIS A 188 -13.47 -25.17 -9.68
CA HIS A 188 -12.17 -24.62 -9.31
C HIS A 188 -12.02 -23.29 -10.07
N CYS A 189 -12.72 -22.25 -9.60
CA CYS A 189 -12.50 -20.89 -10.06
C CYS A 189 -11.12 -20.43 -9.62
N ALA A 190 -10.37 -19.81 -10.53
CA ALA A 190 -9.05 -19.27 -10.24
C ALA A 190 -9.19 -17.95 -9.46
N ASP A 191 -9.35 -18.03 -8.14
CA ASP A 191 -9.43 -16.88 -7.21
C ASP A 191 -8.08 -16.17 -7.01
N ASN A 192 -7.42 -15.79 -8.11
CA ASN A 192 -6.16 -15.03 -8.12
C ASN A 192 -6.33 -13.55 -8.49
N HIS A 193 -7.57 -13.05 -8.53
CA HIS A 193 -7.89 -11.62 -8.64
C HIS A 193 -8.96 -11.17 -7.63
N ALA A 194 -8.88 -11.66 -6.40
CA ALA A 194 -9.51 -10.95 -5.29
C ALA A 194 -8.86 -9.56 -5.15
N ASP A 195 -9.67 -8.51 -4.97
CA ASP A 195 -9.16 -7.19 -4.61
C ASP A 195 -8.38 -7.30 -3.28
N LEU A 196 -7.05 -7.24 -3.38
CA LEU A 196 -6.16 -7.37 -2.24
C LEU A 196 -6.25 -6.18 -1.28
N GLY A 197 -6.88 -5.06 -1.67
CA GLY A 197 -7.23 -3.97 -0.76
C GLY A 197 -8.32 -4.36 0.25
N SER A 198 -9.28 -5.17 -0.19
CA SER A 198 -10.43 -5.64 0.62
C SER A 198 -10.19 -6.98 1.34
N SER A 199 -8.99 -7.58 1.21
CA SER A 199 -8.67 -8.87 1.85
C SER A 199 -8.58 -8.74 3.39
N PRO A 200 -9.26 -9.61 4.18
CA PRO A 200 -9.12 -9.63 5.65
C PRO A 200 -7.67 -9.82 6.13
N GLY A 201 -6.80 -10.44 5.34
CA GLY A 201 -5.38 -10.56 5.64
C GLY A 201 -4.62 -9.24 5.55
N ALA A 202 -4.92 -8.43 4.52
CA ALA A 202 -4.30 -7.12 4.33
C ALA A 202 -4.68 -6.15 5.44
N ALA A 203 -5.98 -6.07 5.79
CA ALA A 203 -6.46 -5.26 6.90
C ALA A 203 -5.77 -5.63 8.24
N ARG A 204 -5.63 -6.93 8.53
CA ARG A 204 -4.91 -7.41 9.72
C ARG A 204 -3.43 -7.04 9.70
N PHE A 205 -2.77 -7.07 8.55
CA PHE A 205 -1.37 -6.65 8.39
C PHE A 205 -1.19 -5.14 8.66
N VAL A 206 -2.07 -4.30 8.12
CA VAL A 206 -2.05 -2.84 8.37
C VAL A 206 -2.24 -2.54 9.87
N VAL A 207 -3.24 -3.15 10.51
CA VAL A 207 -3.47 -2.97 11.97
C VAL A 207 -2.27 -3.47 12.78
N ALA A 208 -1.69 -4.61 12.44
CA ALA A 208 -0.55 -5.18 13.15
C ALA A 208 0.74 -4.36 12.97
N THR A 209 0.96 -3.74 11.79
CA THR A 209 2.11 -2.86 11.53
C THR A 209 1.96 -1.50 12.22
N LEU A 210 0.77 -0.91 12.25
CA LEU A 210 0.49 0.30 13.04
C LEU A 210 0.74 0.11 14.54
N ALA A 211 0.54 -1.11 15.06
CA ALA A 211 0.82 -1.46 16.45
C ALA A 211 2.32 -1.65 16.77
N ILE A 212 3.24 -1.46 15.81
CA ILE A 212 4.69 -1.55 16.05
C ILE A 212 5.21 -0.33 16.82
N ASN A 213 4.67 0.86 16.53
CA ASN A 213 5.06 2.11 17.18
C ASN A 213 3.79 2.80 17.74
N PRO A 214 3.68 3.04 19.07
CA PRO A 214 2.49 3.65 19.68
C PRO A 214 2.12 5.06 19.18
N SER A 215 3.01 5.75 18.45
CA SER A 215 2.67 7.02 17.79
C SER A 215 1.87 6.83 16.51
N TRP A 216 2.07 5.71 15.80
CA TRP A 216 1.53 5.46 14.46
C TRP A 216 0.04 5.12 14.45
N SER A 217 -0.48 4.56 15.55
CA SER A 217 -1.91 4.24 15.72
C SER A 217 -2.78 5.43 16.12
N ARG A 218 -2.20 6.62 16.39
CA ARG A 218 -2.93 7.82 16.84
C ARG A 218 -3.76 8.48 15.73
N THR A 219 -3.42 8.24 14.47
CA THR A 219 -4.08 8.81 13.30
C THR A 219 -4.34 7.73 12.27
N LEU A 220 -5.38 7.88 11.46
CA LEU A 220 -5.62 6.97 10.34
C LEU A 220 -4.48 7.09 9.31
N PRO A 221 -4.12 6.00 8.61
CA PRO A 221 -3.22 6.07 7.46
C PRO A 221 -3.84 6.86 6.30
N THR A 222 -3.06 7.74 5.69
CA THR A 222 -3.43 8.44 4.44
C THR A 222 -3.50 7.46 3.26
N ALA A 223 -4.12 7.85 2.14
CA ALA A 223 -4.25 6.98 0.96
C ALA A 223 -2.88 6.47 0.44
N LEU A 224 -1.85 7.32 0.41
CA LEU A 224 -0.48 6.96 0.01
C LEU A 224 0.17 5.97 1.00
N GLU A 225 -0.12 6.12 2.29
CA GLU A 225 0.32 5.20 3.33
C GLU A 225 -0.39 3.85 3.25
N GLN A 226 -1.69 3.84 2.94
CA GLN A 226 -2.46 2.61 2.70
C GLN A 226 -1.95 1.88 1.46
N ALA A 227 -1.68 2.58 0.35
CA ALA A 227 -1.10 2.00 -0.85
C ALA A 227 0.26 1.35 -0.56
N ALA A 228 1.18 2.07 0.10
CA ALA A 228 2.48 1.52 0.51
C ALA A 228 2.33 0.29 1.42
N ALA A 229 1.37 0.31 2.37
CA ALA A 229 1.11 -0.84 3.25
C ALA A 229 0.55 -2.05 2.50
N LEU A 230 -0.28 -1.84 1.46
CA LEU A 230 -0.77 -2.91 0.59
C LEU A 230 0.33 -3.47 -0.32
N GLU A 231 1.24 -2.65 -0.83
CA GLU A 231 2.42 -3.12 -1.56
C GLU A 231 3.40 -3.90 -0.66
N ALA A 232 3.61 -3.43 0.57
CA ALA A 232 4.37 -4.16 1.59
C ALA A 232 3.72 -5.53 1.87
N TYR A 233 2.38 -5.59 2.04
CA TYR A 233 1.66 -6.85 2.22
C TYR A 233 1.76 -7.78 1.00
N ARG A 234 1.66 -7.24 -0.22
CA ARG A 234 1.79 -7.99 -1.49
C ARG A 234 3.19 -8.56 -1.67
N SER A 235 4.24 -7.76 -1.48
CA SER A 235 5.63 -8.23 -1.55
C SER A 235 5.97 -9.25 -0.44
N ALA A 236 5.32 -9.12 0.71
CA ALA A 236 5.42 -10.02 1.85
C ALA A 236 4.57 -11.30 1.78
N GLN A 237 3.76 -11.51 0.72
CA GLN A 237 2.79 -12.62 0.54
C GLN A 237 3.10 -13.89 1.36
N GLY A 238 2.43 -14.03 2.52
CA GLY A 238 2.52 -15.20 3.41
C GLY A 238 3.85 -15.41 4.17
N ARG A 239 4.89 -14.60 3.92
CA ARG A 239 6.22 -14.73 4.54
C ARG A 239 6.32 -14.11 5.94
N VAL A 240 5.49 -13.12 6.25
CA VAL A 240 5.48 -12.44 7.55
C VAL A 240 4.68 -13.24 8.56
N THR A 241 5.36 -13.78 9.56
CA THR A 241 4.75 -14.57 10.63
C THR A 241 4.38 -13.69 11.84
N PRO A 242 3.53 -14.17 12.76
CA PRO A 242 3.27 -13.47 14.02
C PRO A 242 4.52 -13.23 14.87
N ARG A 243 5.54 -14.11 14.78
CA ARG A 243 6.85 -13.92 15.41
C ARG A 243 7.52 -12.65 14.91
N ASP A 244 7.47 -12.39 13.61
CA ASP A 244 8.20 -11.28 12.99
C ASP A 244 7.54 -9.93 13.35
N MET A 245 6.22 -9.92 13.49
CA MET A 245 5.48 -8.78 14.04
C MET A 245 5.77 -8.53 15.53
N GLU A 246 6.00 -9.59 16.32
CA GLU A 246 6.46 -9.48 17.71
C GLU A 246 7.91 -8.97 17.80
N MET A 247 8.78 -9.46 16.90
CA MET A 247 10.17 -9.05 16.78
C MET A 247 10.28 -7.56 16.41
N LEU A 248 9.50 -7.10 15.44
CA LEU A 248 9.45 -5.69 15.03
C LEU A 248 9.01 -4.79 16.18
N LYS A 249 7.99 -5.17 16.96
CA LYS A 249 7.57 -4.43 18.17
C LYS A 249 8.71 -4.30 19.18
N ALA A 250 9.40 -5.40 19.47
CA ALA A 250 10.52 -5.40 20.41
C ALA A 250 11.75 -4.62 19.87
N TYR A 251 11.99 -4.67 18.56
CA TYR A 251 13.04 -3.91 17.89
C TYR A 251 12.79 -2.39 17.99
N TYR A 252 11.58 -1.93 17.69
CA TYR A 252 11.23 -0.50 17.80
C TYR A 252 11.24 0.01 19.25
N ALA A 253 10.89 -0.83 20.22
CA ALA A 253 10.96 -0.49 21.65
C ALA A 253 12.39 -0.51 22.25
N SER A 254 13.39 -1.04 21.53
CA SER A 254 14.76 -1.18 22.03
C SER A 254 15.55 0.13 21.94
N SER A 255 16.24 0.54 23.01
CA SER A 255 17.17 1.68 22.99
C SER A 255 18.51 1.41 22.29
N LEU A 256 18.79 0.15 21.90
CA LEU A 256 20.06 -0.21 21.24
C LEU A 256 20.17 0.38 19.81
N THR A 257 21.14 1.26 19.60
CA THR A 257 21.35 2.00 18.34
C THR A 257 22.40 1.39 17.42
N HIS A 258 23.37 0.64 17.94
CA HIS A 258 24.47 0.03 17.18
C HIS A 258 24.69 -1.43 17.61
N ASP A 259 25.24 -2.27 16.72
CA ASP A 259 25.73 -3.61 17.08
C ASP A 259 27.19 -3.58 17.59
N ARG A 260 27.69 -4.73 18.07
CA ARG A 260 29.11 -4.92 18.48
C ARG A 260 30.16 -4.60 17.43
N SER A 261 29.77 -4.48 16.16
CA SER A 261 30.65 -4.06 15.06
C SER A 261 30.50 -2.57 14.74
N ASN A 262 29.87 -1.81 15.64
CA ASN A 262 29.56 -0.39 15.53
C ASN A 262 28.71 -0.01 14.30
N LYS A 263 27.90 -0.95 13.76
CA LYS A 263 26.99 -0.67 12.63
C LYS A 263 25.61 -0.30 13.15
N ALA A 264 25.11 0.85 12.73
CA ALA A 264 23.83 1.39 13.19
C ALA A 264 22.63 0.48 12.83
N PHE A 265 21.68 0.38 13.76
CA PHE A 265 20.37 -0.25 13.57
C PHE A 265 19.41 0.76 12.95
N TRP A 266 19.04 0.53 11.70
CA TRP A 266 18.20 1.44 10.94
C TRP A 266 16.71 1.22 11.22
N ARG A 267 15.99 2.32 11.50
CA ARG A 267 14.56 2.35 11.78
C ARG A 267 13.94 3.59 11.12
N PRO A 268 13.03 3.44 10.16
CA PRO A 268 12.21 4.55 9.68
C PRO A 268 11.32 5.13 10.76
N ASP A 269 11.36 6.46 10.95
CA ASP A 269 10.44 7.16 11.86
C ASP A 269 9.03 7.33 11.25
N SER A 270 8.95 7.40 9.91
CA SER A 270 7.70 7.59 9.17
C SER A 270 7.07 6.28 8.71
N ARG A 271 5.74 6.17 8.86
CA ARG A 271 4.94 4.98 8.48
C ARG A 271 5.12 4.61 7.00
N LYS A 272 5.05 5.62 6.11
CA LYS A 272 5.24 5.43 4.66
C LYS A 272 6.59 4.77 4.36
N LYS A 273 7.69 5.30 4.88
CA LYS A 273 9.05 4.77 4.63
C LYS A 273 9.28 3.41 5.31
N PHE A 274 8.59 3.13 6.41
CA PHE A 274 8.55 1.79 7.02
C PHE A 274 7.92 0.76 6.09
N TRP A 275 6.81 1.08 5.42
CA TRP A 275 6.17 0.16 4.47
C TRP A 275 6.93 0.05 3.13
N GLU A 276 7.40 1.18 2.56
CA GLU A 276 8.21 1.19 1.32
C GLU A 276 9.48 0.33 1.44
N CYS A 277 10.12 0.33 2.60
CA CYS A 277 11.36 -0.40 2.88
C CYS A 277 11.16 -1.60 3.81
N PHE A 278 9.94 -2.18 3.87
CA PHE A 278 9.55 -3.16 4.90
C PHE A 278 10.48 -4.38 4.97
N GLY A 279 10.98 -4.87 3.84
CA GLY A 279 11.97 -5.96 3.79
C GLY A 279 13.34 -5.63 4.40
N ASP A 280 13.81 -4.39 4.23
CA ASP A 280 15.06 -3.92 4.84
C ASP A 280 14.89 -3.74 6.35
N VAL A 281 13.73 -3.24 6.79
CA VAL A 281 13.40 -3.13 8.22
C VAL A 281 13.37 -4.51 8.89
N LEU A 282 12.79 -5.52 8.25
CA LEU A 282 12.86 -6.92 8.72
C LEU A 282 14.31 -7.42 8.80
N THR A 283 15.12 -7.17 7.78
CA THR A 283 16.54 -7.57 7.74
C THR A 283 17.35 -6.94 8.89
N HIS A 284 17.11 -5.67 9.19
CA HIS A 284 17.70 -4.98 10.33
C HIS A 284 17.17 -5.50 11.69
N ALA A 285 15.87 -5.81 11.78
CA ALA A 285 15.27 -6.39 12.99
C ALA A 285 15.81 -7.80 13.28
N ASP A 286 16.02 -8.66 12.28
CA ASP A 286 16.65 -9.97 12.45
C ASP A 286 18.13 -9.84 12.86
N ARG A 287 18.86 -8.83 12.35
CA ARG A 287 20.23 -8.53 12.82
C ARG A 287 20.23 -8.14 14.29
N TRP A 288 19.31 -7.27 14.71
CA TRP A 288 19.13 -6.87 16.11
C TRP A 288 18.71 -8.06 16.99
N ALA A 289 17.84 -8.94 16.51
CA ALA A 289 17.40 -10.12 17.25
C ALA A 289 18.54 -11.12 17.48
N LYS A 290 19.44 -11.29 16.50
CA LYS A 290 20.67 -12.10 16.66
C LYS A 290 21.61 -11.48 17.69
N GLU A 291 21.83 -10.17 17.61
CA GLU A 291 22.73 -9.43 18.50
C GLU A 291 22.25 -9.46 19.97
N THR A 292 20.97 -9.19 20.20
CA THR A 292 20.34 -9.21 21.53
C THR A 292 19.95 -10.62 22.02
N ARG A 293 20.16 -11.66 21.20
CA ARG A 293 19.66 -13.03 21.40
C ARG A 293 18.15 -13.06 21.70
N TRP A 294 17.40 -12.17 21.07
CA TRP A 294 15.97 -12.02 21.28
C TRP A 294 15.21 -13.32 20.97
N LYS A 295 14.19 -13.59 21.78
CA LYS A 295 13.29 -14.74 21.63
C LYS A 295 11.83 -14.29 21.77
N PRO A 296 10.91 -14.81 20.93
CA PRO A 296 9.48 -14.50 21.04
C PRO A 296 8.92 -15.02 22.37
N ALA A 297 7.90 -14.36 22.90
CA ALA A 297 7.37 -14.60 24.24
C ALA A 297 6.96 -16.07 24.46
N ALA A 298 6.37 -16.71 23.44
CA ALA A 298 5.98 -18.12 23.47
C ALA A 298 7.15 -19.10 23.71
N SER A 299 8.38 -18.69 23.39
CA SER A 299 9.61 -19.48 23.60
C SER A 299 10.41 -19.09 24.85
N ARG A 300 10.01 -18.01 25.53
CA ARG A 300 10.53 -17.69 26.86
C ARG A 300 9.81 -18.65 27.81
N LYS A 301 10.56 -19.55 28.46
CA LYS A 301 9.99 -20.42 29.50
C LYS A 301 9.23 -19.52 30.47
N LYS A 302 7.93 -19.78 30.69
CA LYS A 302 7.20 -19.13 31.78
C LYS A 302 8.03 -19.34 33.05
N PRO A 303 8.27 -18.31 33.90
CA PRO A 303 8.71 -18.59 35.25
C PRO A 303 7.73 -19.61 35.85
N LYS A 304 8.26 -20.63 36.54
CA LYS A 304 7.43 -21.60 37.27
C LYS A 304 6.44 -20.76 38.10
N PRO A 305 5.12 -21.03 38.07
CA PRO A 305 4.21 -20.36 38.98
C PRO A 305 4.79 -20.46 40.38
N GLU A 306 4.98 -19.33 41.06
CA GLU A 306 5.33 -19.35 42.47
C GLU A 306 4.19 -20.12 43.14
N GLU A 307 4.52 -21.25 43.76
CA GLU A 307 3.53 -22.06 44.49
C GLU A 307 2.80 -21.12 45.45
N PRO A 308 1.45 -21.17 45.52
CA PRO A 308 0.71 -20.25 46.35
C PRO A 308 1.26 -20.39 47.77
N ARG A 309 1.95 -19.34 48.24
CA ARG A 309 2.49 -19.31 49.60
C ARG A 309 1.29 -19.53 50.51
N GLN A 310 1.26 -20.69 51.17
CA GLN A 310 0.32 -20.90 52.25
C GLN A 310 0.51 -19.74 53.21
N PRO A 311 -0.57 -19.12 53.72
CA PRO A 311 -0.43 -18.04 54.68
C PRO A 311 0.44 -18.55 55.82
N GLU A 312 1.46 -17.79 56.21
CA GLU A 312 2.29 -18.11 57.37
C GLU A 312 1.37 -18.18 58.58
N GLY A 313 0.98 -19.40 58.95
CA GLY A 313 0.43 -19.67 60.27
C GLY A 313 1.46 -19.24 61.31
N PRO A 314 1.02 -18.86 62.53
CA PRO A 314 1.95 -18.45 63.56
C PRO A 314 3.02 -19.53 63.75
N VAL A 315 4.28 -19.12 63.79
CA VAL A 315 5.42 -20.02 64.01
C VAL A 315 5.32 -20.53 65.45
N VAL A 316 4.57 -21.61 65.64
CA VAL A 316 4.50 -22.32 66.91
C VAL A 316 5.79 -23.10 67.03
N ASP A 317 6.68 -22.60 67.88
CA ASP A 317 7.92 -23.27 68.24
C ASP A 317 7.64 -24.72 68.67
N THR A 318 8.34 -25.68 68.05
CA THR A 318 8.06 -27.11 68.19
C THR A 318 8.23 -27.59 69.62
N ASP A 319 9.09 -26.94 70.41
CA ASP A 319 9.28 -27.22 71.83
C ASP A 319 8.12 -26.73 72.71
N THR A 320 7.35 -25.73 72.25
CA THR A 320 6.14 -25.24 72.93
C THR A 320 4.99 -26.22 72.68
N ALA A 321 4.73 -26.59 71.41
CA ALA A 321 3.71 -27.59 71.08
C ALA A 321 3.99 -28.97 71.75
N ALA A 322 5.26 -29.36 71.88
CA ALA A 322 5.66 -30.58 72.56
C ALA A 322 5.57 -30.51 74.09
N LYS A 323 5.42 -29.32 74.70
CA LYS A 323 5.07 -29.16 76.12
C LYS A 323 3.55 -29.23 76.31
N GLU A 324 2.79 -28.49 75.51
CA GLU A 324 1.32 -28.48 75.56
C GLU A 324 0.74 -29.90 75.39
N LEU A 325 1.25 -30.69 74.44
CA LEU A 325 0.87 -32.10 74.26
C LEU A 325 1.23 -33.01 75.45
N ARG A 326 2.26 -32.66 76.24
CA ARG A 326 2.64 -33.40 77.46
C ARG A 326 1.77 -33.01 78.66
N GLU A 327 1.34 -31.76 78.75
CA GLU A 327 0.41 -31.31 79.79
C GLU A 327 -1.00 -31.83 79.52
N TRP A 328 -1.50 -31.77 78.28
CA TRP A 328 -2.78 -32.39 77.89
C TRP A 328 -2.82 -33.90 78.15
N ARG A 329 -1.73 -34.64 77.93
CA ARG A 329 -1.67 -36.08 78.28
C ARG A 329 -1.72 -36.34 79.78
N LYS A 330 -1.25 -35.38 80.62
CA LYS A 330 -1.39 -35.45 82.08
C LYS A 330 -2.82 -35.14 82.51
N GLU A 331 -3.46 -34.11 81.96
CA GLU A 331 -4.86 -33.77 82.27
C GLU A 331 -5.84 -34.89 81.88
N LEU A 332 -5.59 -35.58 80.76
CA LEU A 332 -6.38 -36.74 80.32
C LEU A 332 -6.04 -38.05 81.05
N GLY A 333 -5.14 -38.04 82.04
CA GLY A 333 -4.80 -39.22 82.85
C GLY A 333 -4.10 -40.37 82.10
N LEU A 334 -3.51 -40.09 80.93
CA LEU A 334 -2.88 -41.08 80.05
C LEU A 334 -1.34 -41.02 80.09
N GLY A 335 -0.78 -40.66 81.25
CA GLY A 335 0.66 -40.61 81.49
C GLY A 335 1.14 -41.76 82.37
N GLY A 336 1.83 -42.72 81.76
CA GLY A 336 2.72 -43.69 82.42
C GLY A 336 4.16 -43.44 82.00
#